data_AF-A0A7K6ERD8-F1
#
_entry.id   AF-A0A7K6ERD8-F1
#
_cell.length_a   1.000
_cell.length_b   1.000
_cell.length_c   1.000
_cell.angle_alpha   90.00
_cell.angle_beta   90.00
_cell.angle_gamma   90.00
#
_symmetry.space_group_name_H-M   'P 1'
#
loop_
_entity.id
_entity.type
_entity.pdbx_description
1 polymer ?
#
loop_
_entity_poly.entity_id
_entity_poly.type
_entity_poly.pdbx_seq_one_letter_code
_entity_poly.pdbx_strand_id
1 'polypeptide(L)'
;QSCGGLSASPAVLLLRTADLFSLPFPLSRPLATSLSIQASLRGWRFLLLADRFPQPFRPPLTPHSRWKIQNSAEKLHRTLLERFDIKLEIQPDGQRRYFGCAKTTPRCFGTVHRQTPEYLLAGRWTPPCCLQALRLTARHAVAELESAGVRYWLEGGSLLGAVRSGDIIPWDYDVDLGFYREDIAKCRWLDAVAKTGRPVEDPDGFFWEKAAEGEFYRVHYSRTNRLHVDLWPFYVRPGGVMTKETWLGHRQDVEFPEELVRSRRVLGFAGGEAAAPRDPRGFLELKFGVGVVENPQYPNPEVRRLEEDLGGN
;
A
#
# COMPACT_ATOMS: atom_id res chain seq x y z
N GLN A 1 0.97 5.68 -36.28
CA GLN A 1 0.73 6.17 -34.89
C GLN A 1 1.75 5.51 -33.96
N SER A 2 2.23 6.20 -32.92
CA SER A 2 3.18 5.64 -31.94
C SER A 2 2.46 5.24 -30.65
N CYS A 3 2.70 4.03 -30.17
CA CYS A 3 2.01 3.43 -29.02
C CYS A 3 3.01 2.94 -27.96
N GLY A 4 2.61 2.98 -26.68
CA GLY A 4 3.40 2.42 -25.57
C GLY A 4 3.16 0.92 -25.33
N GLY A 5 2.11 0.34 -25.90
CA GLY A 5 1.78 -1.07 -25.71
C GLY A 5 0.82 -1.58 -26.78
N LEU A 6 0.62 -2.89 -26.76
CA LEU A 6 -0.19 -3.64 -27.71
C LEU A 6 -1.45 -4.18 -27.02
N SER A 7 -2.60 -4.09 -27.68
CA SER A 7 -3.82 -4.80 -27.25
C SER A 7 -3.80 -6.26 -27.73
N ALA A 8 -4.77 -7.05 -27.28
CA ALA A 8 -4.94 -8.44 -27.70
C ALA A 8 -5.40 -8.61 -29.17
N SER A 9 -5.54 -7.53 -29.93
CA SER A 9 -5.91 -7.58 -31.35
C SER A 9 -4.83 -8.29 -32.18
N PRO A 10 -5.20 -9.10 -33.19
CA PRO A 10 -4.22 -9.75 -34.06
C PRO A 10 -3.35 -8.70 -34.77
N ALA A 11 -2.05 -8.77 -34.55
CA ALA A 11 -1.07 -7.88 -35.19
C ALA A 11 0.16 -8.68 -35.63
N VAL A 12 0.78 -8.27 -36.73
CA VAL A 12 2.10 -8.74 -37.14
C VAL A 12 3.12 -7.78 -36.54
N LEU A 13 4.08 -8.33 -35.80
CA LEU A 13 5.13 -7.56 -35.14
C LEU A 13 6.45 -7.79 -35.86
N LEU A 14 7.07 -6.71 -36.33
CA LEU A 14 8.40 -6.71 -36.93
C LEU A 14 9.36 -5.99 -35.99
N LEU A 15 10.41 -6.67 -35.56
CA LEU A 15 11.51 -6.12 -34.78
C LEU A 15 12.81 -6.84 -35.14
N ARG A 16 13.96 -6.21 -34.87
CA ARG A 16 15.26 -6.86 -35.10
C ARG A 16 15.38 -8.09 -34.20
N THR A 17 15.90 -9.18 -34.76
CA THR A 17 16.14 -10.43 -34.02
C THR A 17 16.99 -10.21 -32.77
N ALA A 18 18.04 -9.39 -32.89
CA ALA A 18 18.90 -9.03 -31.77
C ALA A 18 18.14 -8.30 -30.64
N ASP A 19 17.23 -7.39 -30.98
CA ASP A 19 16.40 -6.69 -30.00
C ASP A 19 15.46 -7.65 -29.28
N LEU A 20 14.74 -8.49 -30.03
CA LEU A 20 13.83 -9.48 -29.46
C LEU A 20 14.55 -10.35 -28.43
N PHE A 21 15.67 -10.96 -28.82
CA PHE A 21 16.39 -11.90 -27.97
C PHE A 21 17.30 -11.23 -26.92
N SER A 22 17.38 -9.89 -26.91
CA SER A 22 17.95 -9.13 -25.78
C SER A 22 16.98 -9.00 -24.59
N LEU A 23 15.70 -9.29 -24.79
CA LEU A 23 14.70 -9.25 -23.73
C LEU A 23 14.87 -10.46 -22.80
N PRO A 24 14.67 -10.32 -21.48
CA PRO A 24 14.78 -11.45 -20.56
C PRO A 24 13.75 -12.56 -20.83
N PHE A 25 12.58 -12.21 -21.38
CA PHE A 25 11.47 -13.13 -21.62
C PHE A 25 10.86 -12.91 -23.01
N PRO A 26 11.61 -13.19 -24.10
CA PRO A 26 11.27 -12.75 -25.45
C PRO A 26 10.00 -13.39 -26.03
N LEU A 27 9.67 -14.60 -25.58
CA LEU A 27 8.58 -15.43 -26.12
C LEU A 27 7.51 -15.80 -25.07
N SER A 28 7.50 -15.11 -23.92
CA SER A 28 6.51 -15.33 -22.87
C SER A 28 5.09 -15.00 -23.35
N ARG A 29 4.10 -15.79 -22.92
CA ARG A 29 2.70 -15.65 -23.33
C ARG A 29 1.85 -15.00 -22.22
N PRO A 30 0.86 -14.15 -22.55
CA PRO A 30 0.53 -13.65 -23.90
C PRO A 30 1.62 -12.73 -24.47
N LEU A 31 2.02 -12.97 -25.73
CA LEU A 31 3.19 -12.32 -26.34
C LEU A 31 3.05 -10.80 -26.40
N ALA A 32 1.87 -10.31 -26.81
CA ALA A 32 1.60 -8.87 -26.90
C ALA A 32 1.78 -8.17 -25.55
N THR A 33 1.19 -8.72 -24.47
CA THR A 33 1.33 -8.20 -23.11
C THR A 33 2.79 -8.26 -22.64
N SER A 34 3.43 -9.42 -22.79
CA SER A 34 4.80 -9.64 -22.31
C SER A 34 5.81 -8.72 -23.00
N LEU A 35 5.67 -8.56 -24.31
CA LEU A 35 6.52 -7.68 -25.10
C LEU A 35 6.25 -6.22 -24.75
N SER A 36 4.98 -5.82 -24.58
CA SER A 36 4.63 -4.44 -24.21
C SER A 36 5.25 -4.01 -22.88
N ILE A 37 5.21 -4.88 -21.87
CA ILE A 37 5.80 -4.59 -20.55
C ILE A 37 7.33 -4.42 -20.68
N GLN A 38 8.00 -5.38 -21.32
CA GLN A 38 9.47 -5.36 -21.45
C GLN A 38 9.99 -4.23 -22.35
N ALA A 39 9.23 -3.88 -23.40
CA ALA A 39 9.52 -2.77 -24.30
C ALA A 39 9.33 -1.42 -23.58
N SER A 40 8.26 -1.26 -22.82
CA SER A 40 7.99 -0.03 -22.05
C SER A 40 9.10 0.27 -21.06
N LEU A 41 9.61 -0.75 -20.36
CA LEU A 41 10.75 -0.62 -19.43
C LEU A 41 12.06 -0.21 -20.11
N ARG A 42 12.19 -0.45 -21.42
CA ARG A 42 13.35 -0.02 -22.24
C ARG A 42 13.11 1.31 -22.96
N GLY A 43 11.96 1.97 -22.73
CA GLY A 43 11.56 3.18 -23.44
C GLY A 43 11.25 2.96 -24.93
N TRP A 44 11.05 1.72 -25.36
CA TRP A 44 10.72 1.40 -26.75
C TRP A 44 9.28 1.81 -27.07
N ARG A 45 9.03 2.09 -28.36
CA ARG A 45 7.71 2.45 -28.88
C ARG A 45 7.32 1.51 -30.01
N PHE A 46 6.02 1.21 -30.10
CA PHE A 46 5.45 0.45 -31.21
C PHE A 46 4.92 1.43 -32.26
N LEU A 47 5.33 1.24 -33.52
CA LEU A 47 4.81 2.01 -34.64
C LEU A 47 3.70 1.22 -35.34
N LEU A 48 2.48 1.75 -35.30
CA LEU A 48 1.36 1.21 -36.07
C LEU A 48 1.45 1.71 -37.51
N LEU A 49 1.66 0.77 -38.43
CA LEU A 49 1.65 0.97 -39.88
C LEU A 49 0.22 0.81 -40.43
N ALA A 50 -0.05 1.43 -41.58
CA ALA A 50 -1.36 1.35 -42.23
C ALA A 50 -1.61 0.01 -42.95
N ASP A 51 -0.55 -0.78 -43.14
CA ASP A 51 -0.58 -2.08 -43.80
C ASP A 51 -1.50 -3.06 -43.08
N ARG A 52 -2.21 -3.86 -43.88
CA ARG A 52 -3.16 -4.87 -43.40
C ARG A 52 -2.74 -6.24 -43.88
N PHE A 53 -2.77 -7.20 -42.97
CA PHE A 53 -2.51 -8.60 -43.30
C PHE A 53 -3.83 -9.34 -43.51
N PRO A 54 -3.91 -10.27 -44.48
CA PRO A 54 -5.10 -11.08 -44.70
C PRO A 54 -5.37 -11.93 -43.46
N GLN A 55 -6.63 -11.93 -43.01
CA GLN A 55 -7.05 -12.75 -41.88
C GLN A 55 -7.48 -14.13 -42.41
N PRO A 56 -6.93 -15.25 -41.90
CA PRO A 56 -7.35 -16.57 -42.35
C PRO A 56 -8.82 -16.79 -41.96
N PHE A 57 -9.60 -17.43 -42.85
CA PHE A 57 -10.96 -17.82 -42.55
C PHE A 57 -10.97 -18.73 -41.31
N ARG A 58 -11.79 -18.37 -40.32
CA ARG A 58 -12.03 -19.18 -39.14
C ARG A 58 -13.54 -19.38 -39.00
N PRO A 59 -14.02 -20.62 -38.82
CA PRO A 59 -15.43 -20.85 -38.60
C PRO A 59 -15.90 -20.13 -37.33
N PRO A 60 -17.17 -19.70 -37.27
CA PRO A 60 -17.71 -19.04 -36.09
C PRO A 60 -17.59 -19.97 -34.88
N LEU A 61 -17.05 -19.43 -33.80
CA LEU A 61 -16.85 -20.19 -32.56
C LEU A 61 -18.20 -20.37 -31.85
N THR A 62 -18.47 -21.60 -31.41
CA THR A 62 -19.57 -21.86 -30.48
C THR A 62 -19.41 -21.03 -29.20
N PRO A 63 -20.50 -20.71 -28.47
CA PRO A 63 -20.39 -20.05 -27.17
C PRO A 63 -19.41 -20.74 -26.21
N HIS A 64 -19.44 -22.08 -26.16
CA HIS A 64 -18.53 -22.87 -25.34
C HIS A 64 -17.06 -22.72 -25.75
N SER A 65 -16.76 -22.76 -27.05
CA SER A 65 -15.40 -22.57 -27.55
C SER A 65 -14.89 -21.15 -27.26
N ARG A 66 -15.75 -20.13 -27.37
CA ARG A 66 -15.41 -18.74 -27.00
C ARG A 66 -15.08 -18.64 -25.51
N TRP A 67 -15.91 -19.20 -24.65
CA TRP A 67 -15.67 -19.24 -23.20
C TRP A 67 -14.35 -19.94 -22.85
N LYS A 68 -14.05 -21.10 -23.47
CA LYS A 68 -12.77 -21.81 -23.26
C LYS A 68 -11.56 -20.96 -23.64
N ILE A 69 -11.62 -20.29 -24.79
CA ILE A 69 -10.53 -19.43 -25.28
C ILE A 69 -10.34 -18.24 -24.33
N GLN A 70 -11.43 -17.58 -23.93
CA GLN A 70 -11.38 -16.45 -23.01
C GLN A 70 -10.77 -16.84 -21.66
N ASN A 71 -11.25 -17.92 -21.04
CA ASN A 71 -10.69 -18.41 -19.78
C ASN A 71 -9.22 -18.80 -19.90
N SER A 72 -8.83 -19.43 -21.00
CA SER A 72 -7.42 -19.78 -21.24
C SER A 72 -6.56 -18.53 -21.39
N ALA A 73 -7.04 -17.50 -22.10
CA ALA A 73 -6.36 -16.23 -22.26
C ALA A 73 -6.22 -15.49 -20.91
N GLU A 74 -7.30 -15.43 -20.12
CA GLU A 74 -7.29 -14.82 -18.78
C GLU A 74 -6.32 -15.54 -17.83
N LYS A 75 -6.30 -16.88 -17.86
CA LYS A 75 -5.34 -17.68 -17.07
C LYS A 75 -3.91 -17.38 -17.46
N LEU A 76 -3.61 -17.38 -18.77
CA LEU A 76 -2.27 -17.06 -19.28
C LEU A 76 -1.84 -15.64 -18.90
N HIS A 77 -2.74 -14.67 -19.04
CA HIS A 77 -2.48 -13.27 -18.67
C HIS A 77 -2.15 -13.13 -17.19
N ARG A 78 -2.96 -13.75 -16.32
CA ARG A 78 -2.70 -13.79 -14.87
C ARG A 78 -1.33 -14.40 -14.55
N THR A 79 -1.02 -15.57 -15.10
CA THR A 79 0.28 -16.23 -14.88
C THR A 79 1.45 -15.37 -15.36
N LEU A 80 1.29 -14.63 -16.46
CA LEU A 80 2.32 -13.71 -16.94
C LEU A 80 2.56 -12.57 -15.93
N LEU A 81 1.49 -11.92 -15.46
CA LEU A 81 1.60 -10.81 -14.50
C LEU A 81 2.20 -11.27 -13.18
N GLU A 82 1.81 -12.43 -12.67
CA GLU A 82 2.42 -13.06 -11.50
C GLU A 82 3.92 -13.32 -11.71
N ARG A 83 4.30 -13.89 -12.86
CA ARG A 83 5.71 -14.15 -13.21
C ARG A 83 6.54 -12.87 -13.30
N PHE A 84 5.96 -11.79 -13.80
CA PHE A 84 6.62 -10.48 -13.92
C PHE A 84 6.54 -9.65 -12.63
N ASP A 85 5.94 -10.21 -11.59
CA ASP A 85 5.68 -9.54 -10.31
C ASP A 85 4.91 -8.22 -10.46
N ILE A 86 3.99 -8.17 -11.44
CA ILE A 86 3.08 -7.05 -11.65
C ILE A 86 1.90 -7.22 -10.69
N LYS A 87 1.75 -6.29 -9.75
CA LYS A 87 0.77 -6.39 -8.67
C LYS A 87 -0.57 -5.69 -8.95
N LEU A 88 -0.61 -4.80 -9.93
CA LEU A 88 -1.80 -4.01 -10.28
C LEU A 88 -1.85 -3.78 -11.80
N GLU A 89 -3.00 -4.08 -12.40
CA GLU A 89 -3.38 -3.67 -13.74
C GLU A 89 -4.52 -2.65 -13.64
N ILE A 90 -4.40 -1.54 -14.36
CA ILE A 90 -5.46 -0.54 -14.51
C ILE A 90 -5.97 -0.65 -15.94
N GLN A 91 -7.26 -0.96 -16.08
CA GLN A 91 -7.91 -1.15 -17.37
C GLN A 91 -8.31 0.21 -17.99
N PRO A 92 -8.58 0.27 -19.31
CA PRO A 92 -8.96 1.51 -19.98
C PRO A 92 -10.22 2.20 -19.42
N ASP A 93 -11.12 1.44 -18.79
CA ASP A 93 -12.31 1.95 -18.10
C ASP A 93 -12.04 2.42 -16.66
N GLY A 94 -10.78 2.36 -16.21
CA GLY A 94 -10.35 2.69 -14.86
C GLY A 94 -10.46 1.54 -13.85
N GLN A 95 -10.98 0.37 -14.25
CA GLN A 95 -11.07 -0.79 -13.36
C GLN A 95 -9.67 -1.24 -12.92
N ARG A 96 -9.51 -1.46 -11.61
CA ARG A 96 -8.26 -1.94 -11.00
C ARG A 96 -8.34 -3.43 -10.76
N ARG A 97 -7.36 -4.19 -11.26
CA ARG A 97 -7.20 -5.64 -11.01
C ARG A 97 -5.90 -5.89 -10.26
N TYR A 98 -6.02 -6.48 -9.07
CA TYR A 98 -4.88 -6.78 -8.22
C TYR A 98 -4.40 -8.22 -8.42
N PHE A 99 -3.09 -8.39 -8.47
CA PHE A 99 -2.38 -9.66 -8.68
C PHE A 99 -1.36 -9.91 -7.55
N GLY A 100 -1.68 -9.45 -6.33
CA GLY A 100 -0.87 -9.68 -5.14
C GLY A 100 -1.72 -10.18 -3.98
N CYS A 101 -1.44 -9.70 -2.76
CA CYS A 101 -2.13 -10.20 -1.58
C CYS A 101 -3.61 -9.79 -1.51
N ALA A 102 -4.40 -10.61 -0.83
CA ALA A 102 -5.81 -10.40 -0.51
C ALA A 102 -6.08 -10.68 0.97
N LYS A 103 -7.34 -10.54 1.41
CA LYS A 103 -7.75 -10.80 2.81
C LYS A 103 -7.53 -12.26 3.22
N THR A 104 -7.55 -13.18 2.25
CA THR A 104 -7.37 -14.63 2.44
C THR A 104 -5.93 -15.12 2.22
N THR A 105 -4.99 -14.23 1.91
CA THR A 105 -3.58 -14.59 1.67
C THR A 105 -2.68 -13.82 2.63
N PRO A 106 -1.45 -14.30 2.90
CA PRO A 106 -0.43 -13.48 3.55
C PRO A 106 -0.16 -12.20 2.76
N ARG A 107 0.39 -11.18 3.45
CA ARG A 107 0.89 -9.96 2.82
C ARG A 107 2.06 -10.28 1.88
N CYS A 108 2.36 -9.37 0.94
CA CYS A 108 3.35 -9.64 -0.10
C CYS A 108 4.81 -9.70 0.37
N PHE A 109 5.12 -9.21 1.56
CA PHE A 109 6.48 -9.17 2.09
C PHE A 109 6.60 -9.85 3.45
N GLY A 110 7.78 -10.44 3.70
CA GLY A 110 8.08 -11.15 4.92
C GLY A 110 8.27 -10.24 6.15
N THR A 111 9.23 -10.62 6.99
CA THR A 111 9.56 -9.86 8.20
C THR A 111 10.32 -8.59 7.82
N VAL A 112 9.98 -7.47 8.47
CA VAL A 112 10.70 -6.20 8.30
C VAL A 112 11.97 -6.27 9.16
N HIS A 113 13.14 -6.08 8.56
CA HIS A 113 14.42 -6.14 9.26
C HIS A 113 14.99 -4.73 9.38
N ARG A 114 15.31 -4.28 10.61
CA ARG A 114 15.84 -2.93 10.90
C ARG A 114 15.04 -1.82 10.21
N GLN A 115 13.70 -1.89 10.33
CA GLN A 115 12.75 -0.94 9.73
C GLN A 115 12.80 -0.88 8.19
N THR A 116 13.46 -1.86 7.54
CA THR A 116 13.62 -1.91 6.08
C THR A 116 12.91 -3.15 5.53
N PRO A 117 11.75 -2.98 4.87
CA PRO A 117 11.08 -4.07 4.19
C PRO A 117 11.87 -4.59 2.99
N GLU A 118 11.70 -5.88 2.66
CA GLU A 118 12.43 -6.54 1.57
C GLU A 118 12.24 -5.88 0.20
N TYR A 119 11.08 -5.25 -0.04
CA TYR A 119 10.80 -4.58 -1.31
C TYR A 119 11.71 -3.36 -1.50
N LEU A 120 12.07 -2.64 -0.42
CA LEU A 120 13.03 -1.55 -0.51
C LEU A 120 14.39 -2.10 -0.92
N LEU A 121 14.86 -3.21 -0.33
CA LEU A 121 16.11 -3.84 -0.74
C LEU A 121 16.10 -4.29 -2.21
N ALA A 122 14.93 -4.63 -2.75
CA ALA A 122 14.73 -4.95 -4.16
C ALA A 122 14.59 -3.73 -5.10
N GLY A 123 14.74 -2.50 -4.60
CA GLY A 123 14.56 -1.27 -5.39
C GLY A 123 13.13 -1.05 -5.85
N ARG A 124 12.17 -1.46 -5.02
CA ARG A 124 10.75 -1.30 -5.24
C ARG A 124 10.13 -0.59 -4.04
N TRP A 125 8.96 -0.04 -4.26
CA TRP A 125 8.11 0.48 -3.19
C TRP A 125 7.05 -0.55 -2.78
N THR A 126 6.24 -0.18 -1.78
CA THR A 126 5.23 -1.05 -1.21
C THR A 126 4.30 -1.59 -2.29
N PRO A 127 4.05 -2.91 -2.34
CA PRO A 127 3.14 -3.50 -3.32
C PRO A 127 1.76 -2.81 -3.28
N PRO A 128 1.17 -2.42 -4.43
CA PRO A 128 -0.08 -1.66 -4.47
C PRO A 128 -1.28 -2.40 -3.86
N CYS A 129 -1.26 -3.74 -3.86
CA CYS A 129 -2.23 -4.57 -3.13
C CYS A 129 -2.08 -4.42 -1.61
N CYS A 130 -0.85 -4.31 -1.09
CA CYS A 130 -0.59 -4.04 0.32
C CYS A 130 -1.06 -2.63 0.70
N LEU A 131 -0.73 -1.61 -0.11
CA LEU A 131 -1.23 -0.25 0.13
C LEU A 131 -2.76 -0.21 0.10
N GLN A 132 -3.42 -0.93 -0.82
CA GLN A 132 -4.87 -1.02 -0.84
C GLN A 132 -5.44 -1.65 0.43
N ALA A 133 -4.83 -2.73 0.93
CA ALA A 133 -5.21 -3.36 2.18
C ALA A 133 -5.01 -2.41 3.38
N LEU A 134 -3.88 -1.69 3.45
CA LEU A 134 -3.64 -0.68 4.49
C LEU A 134 -4.68 0.45 4.45
N ARG A 135 -5.02 0.96 3.26
CA ARG A 135 -6.09 1.98 3.12
C ARG A 135 -7.45 1.45 3.61
N LEU A 136 -7.78 0.19 3.31
CA LEU A 136 -9.01 -0.45 3.78
C LEU A 136 -9.02 -0.60 5.30
N THR A 137 -7.92 -1.09 5.89
CA THR A 137 -7.78 -1.25 7.34
C THR A 137 -7.79 0.08 8.08
N ALA A 138 -7.13 1.11 7.52
CA ALA A 138 -7.13 2.46 8.08
C ALA A 138 -8.54 3.05 8.14
N ARG A 139 -9.29 2.99 7.04
CA ARG A 139 -10.68 3.48 7.01
C ARG A 139 -11.58 2.69 7.97
N HIS A 140 -11.37 1.38 8.09
CA HIS A 140 -12.11 0.56 9.04
C HIS A 140 -11.82 0.96 10.49
N ALA A 141 -10.54 1.04 10.87
CA ALA A 141 -10.13 1.44 12.21
C ALA A 141 -10.65 2.84 12.56
N VAL A 142 -10.52 3.80 11.64
CA VAL A 142 -11.09 5.15 11.79
C VAL A 142 -12.59 5.10 12.03
N ALA A 143 -13.36 4.38 11.21
CA ALA A 143 -14.81 4.30 11.34
C ALA A 143 -15.25 3.70 12.69
N GLU A 144 -14.55 2.66 13.17
CA GLU A 144 -14.84 2.04 14.47
C GLU A 144 -14.50 2.97 15.65
N LEU A 145 -13.39 3.72 15.57
CA LEU A 145 -13.00 4.70 16.59
C LEU A 145 -13.98 5.89 16.63
N GLU A 146 -14.36 6.43 15.47
CA GLU A 146 -15.31 7.54 15.36
C GLU A 146 -16.69 7.14 15.86
N SER A 147 -17.19 5.97 15.44
CA SER A 147 -18.51 5.46 15.86
C SER A 147 -18.59 5.23 17.37
N ALA A 148 -17.46 4.89 18.00
CA ALA A 148 -17.34 4.73 19.45
C ALA A 148 -17.09 6.04 20.21
N GLY A 149 -16.85 7.17 19.52
CA GLY A 149 -16.49 8.43 20.17
C GLY A 149 -15.11 8.41 20.85
N VAL A 150 -14.17 7.63 20.28
CA VAL A 150 -12.77 7.60 20.71
C VAL A 150 -12.04 8.81 20.12
N ARG A 151 -11.35 9.57 20.97
CA ARG A 151 -10.51 10.69 20.53
C ARG A 151 -9.19 10.15 19.99
N TYR A 152 -9.04 10.13 18.68
CA TYR A 152 -7.83 9.68 17.98
C TYR A 152 -7.26 10.77 17.07
N TRP A 153 -6.05 10.56 16.56
CA TRP A 153 -5.40 11.38 15.53
C TRP A 153 -4.45 10.53 14.68
N LEU A 154 -4.20 10.94 13.44
CA LEU A 154 -3.10 10.43 12.62
C LEU A 154 -1.77 10.71 13.30
N GLU A 155 -0.91 9.71 13.37
CA GLU A 155 0.38 9.77 14.05
C GLU A 155 1.52 9.39 13.08
N GLY A 156 2.76 9.72 13.44
CA GLY A 156 3.96 9.21 12.77
C GLY A 156 3.97 9.39 11.24
N GLY A 157 4.32 8.31 10.53
CA GLY A 157 4.40 8.28 9.06
C GLY A 157 3.05 8.49 8.37
N SER A 158 1.96 8.11 9.03
CA SER A 158 0.60 8.29 8.51
C SER A 158 0.18 9.75 8.48
N LEU A 159 0.46 10.51 9.54
CA LEU A 159 0.25 11.96 9.55
C LEU A 159 1.11 12.65 8.49
N LEU A 160 2.36 12.21 8.36
CA LEU A 160 3.30 12.76 7.37
C LEU A 160 2.81 12.52 5.93
N GLY A 161 2.33 11.32 5.63
CA GLY A 161 1.71 10.99 4.34
C GLY A 161 0.45 11.81 4.06
N ALA A 162 -0.42 11.97 5.06
CA ALA A 162 -1.62 12.80 4.94
C ALA A 162 -1.28 14.26 4.58
N VAL A 163 -0.27 14.85 5.23
CA VAL A 163 0.15 16.24 4.96
C VAL A 163 0.83 16.38 3.60
N ARG A 164 1.65 15.40 3.18
CA ARG A 164 2.40 15.46 1.92
C ARG A 164 1.53 15.22 0.69
N SER A 165 0.68 14.21 0.74
CA SER A 165 -0.03 13.69 -0.45
C SER A 165 -1.46 13.22 -0.19
N GLY A 166 -1.97 13.36 1.03
CA GLY A 166 -3.31 12.89 1.40
C GLY A 166 -3.46 11.36 1.38
N ASP A 167 -2.36 10.62 1.48
CA ASP A 167 -2.33 9.15 1.37
C ASP A 167 -1.13 8.57 2.14
N ILE A 168 -1.07 7.25 2.25
CA ILE A 168 0.05 6.51 2.84
C ILE A 168 1.32 6.80 2.02
N ILE A 169 2.46 7.00 2.70
CA ILE A 169 3.76 7.16 2.04
C ILE A 169 4.02 5.91 1.16
N PRO A 170 4.40 6.05 -0.12
CA PRO A 170 4.41 4.91 -1.06
C PRO A 170 5.30 3.73 -0.68
N TRP A 171 6.27 3.95 0.21
CA TRP A 171 7.20 2.95 0.74
C TRP A 171 6.95 2.57 2.20
N ASP A 172 5.86 3.04 2.80
CA ASP A 172 5.45 2.64 4.15
C ASP A 172 4.74 1.29 4.14
N TYR A 173 4.73 0.60 5.29
CA TYR A 173 4.19 -0.76 5.41
C TYR A 173 3.08 -0.93 6.45
N ASP A 174 2.77 0.11 7.22
CA ASP A 174 1.74 0.16 8.25
C ASP A 174 1.06 1.54 8.26
N VAL A 175 0.15 1.73 9.22
CA VAL A 175 -0.54 3.00 9.49
C VAL A 175 -0.55 3.22 11.00
N ASP A 176 -0.32 4.45 11.45
CA ASP A 176 -0.25 4.80 12.88
C ASP A 176 -1.37 5.77 13.25
N LEU A 177 -2.12 5.44 14.31
CA LEU A 177 -3.07 6.34 14.95
C LEU A 177 -2.73 6.48 16.44
N GLY A 178 -2.62 7.70 16.94
CA GLY A 178 -2.59 7.98 18.37
C GLY A 178 -4.01 8.15 18.92
N PHE A 179 -4.27 7.77 20.17
CA PHE A 179 -5.56 7.99 20.80
C PHE A 179 -5.46 8.15 22.32
N TYR A 180 -6.49 8.72 22.95
CA TYR A 180 -6.55 8.83 24.42
C TYR A 180 -6.78 7.45 25.05
N ARG A 181 -5.88 7.01 25.94
CA ARG A 181 -5.93 5.72 26.64
C ARG A 181 -7.22 5.53 27.44
N GLU A 182 -7.72 6.59 28.06
CA GLU A 182 -8.98 6.56 28.81
C GLU A 182 -10.21 6.23 27.94
N ASP A 183 -10.09 6.34 26.61
CA ASP A 183 -11.16 6.01 25.66
C ASP A 183 -11.17 4.53 25.23
N ILE A 184 -10.23 3.68 25.71
CA ILE A 184 -10.18 2.24 25.36
C ILE A 184 -11.54 1.57 25.54
N ALA A 185 -12.21 1.82 26.66
CA ALA A 185 -13.48 1.18 27.00
C ALA A 185 -14.65 1.60 26.11
N LYS A 186 -14.52 2.66 25.31
CA LYS A 186 -15.58 3.14 24.42
C LYS A 186 -15.73 2.28 23.17
N CYS A 187 -14.61 1.79 22.61
CA CYS A 187 -14.62 0.92 21.44
C CYS A 187 -14.68 -0.54 21.90
N ARG A 188 -15.76 -1.25 21.55
CA ARG A 188 -15.99 -2.64 21.97
C ARG A 188 -14.84 -3.59 21.62
N TRP A 189 -14.14 -3.36 20.49
CA TRP A 189 -13.03 -4.19 20.06
C TRP A 189 -11.79 -3.97 20.92
N LEU A 190 -11.45 -2.69 21.16
CA LEU A 190 -10.37 -2.31 22.05
C LEU A 190 -10.65 -2.78 23.48
N ASP A 191 -11.86 -2.57 23.99
CA ASP A 191 -12.28 -3.02 25.33
C ASP A 191 -12.19 -4.54 25.49
N ALA A 192 -12.65 -5.31 24.50
CA ALA A 192 -12.59 -6.77 24.52
C ALA A 192 -11.14 -7.28 24.55
N VAL A 193 -10.27 -6.72 23.70
CA VAL A 193 -8.84 -7.07 23.67
C VAL A 193 -8.16 -6.65 24.98
N ALA A 194 -8.44 -5.45 25.49
CA ALA A 194 -7.85 -4.91 26.71
C ALA A 194 -8.20 -5.75 27.96
N LYS A 195 -9.47 -6.19 28.08
CA LYS A 195 -9.95 -6.98 29.22
C LYS A 195 -9.49 -8.43 29.20
N THR A 196 -9.47 -9.04 28.01
CA THR A 196 -9.18 -10.48 27.89
C THR A 196 -7.72 -10.78 27.62
N GLY A 197 -6.97 -9.81 27.10
CA GLY A 197 -5.63 -10.02 26.56
C GLY A 197 -5.60 -10.93 25.33
N ARG A 198 -6.78 -11.27 24.77
CA ARG A 198 -6.91 -12.18 23.62
C ARG A 198 -7.32 -11.39 22.38
N PRO A 199 -6.84 -11.81 21.20
CA PRO A 199 -7.25 -11.16 19.97
C PRO A 199 -8.72 -11.47 19.63
N VAL A 200 -9.36 -10.55 18.94
CA VAL A 200 -10.76 -10.63 18.51
C VAL A 200 -10.85 -10.36 17.02
N GLU A 201 -11.69 -11.12 16.33
CA GLU A 201 -12.03 -10.88 14.93
C GLU A 201 -13.41 -10.24 14.87
N ASP A 202 -13.53 -9.11 14.19
CA ASP A 202 -14.81 -8.44 14.02
C ASP A 202 -15.63 -9.04 12.86
N PRO A 203 -16.93 -8.69 12.70
CA PRO A 203 -17.80 -9.25 11.68
C PRO A 203 -17.31 -9.01 10.24
N ASP A 204 -16.52 -7.97 10.01
CA ASP A 204 -15.95 -7.66 8.70
C ASP A 204 -14.65 -8.43 8.44
N GLY A 205 -14.15 -9.19 9.42
CA GLY A 205 -12.98 -10.05 9.36
C GLY A 205 -11.66 -9.31 9.59
N PHE A 206 -11.68 -8.11 10.18
CA PHE A 206 -10.46 -7.47 10.69
C PHE A 206 -10.10 -8.04 12.06
N PHE A 207 -8.81 -8.15 12.33
CA PHE A 207 -8.30 -8.88 13.49
C PHE A 207 -7.60 -7.92 14.45
N TRP A 208 -8.20 -7.74 15.61
CA TRP A 208 -7.79 -6.82 16.66
C TRP A 208 -6.97 -7.56 17.71
N GLU A 209 -5.81 -7.02 18.09
CA GLU A 209 -4.97 -7.62 19.12
C GLU A 209 -4.20 -6.56 19.91
N LYS A 210 -3.69 -6.96 21.08
CA LYS A 210 -2.69 -6.18 21.81
C LYS A 210 -1.31 -6.61 21.30
N ALA A 211 -0.46 -5.64 20.98
CA ALA A 211 0.90 -5.93 20.54
C ALA A 211 1.69 -6.65 21.65
N ALA A 212 2.54 -7.59 21.26
CA ALA A 212 3.40 -8.30 22.22
C ALA A 212 4.63 -7.48 22.60
N GLU A 213 5.04 -6.56 21.72
CA GLU A 213 6.27 -5.77 21.82
C GLU A 213 6.08 -4.46 22.61
N GLY A 214 4.86 -4.12 23.00
CA GLY A 214 4.59 -2.89 23.74
C GLY A 214 3.12 -2.72 24.14
N GLU A 215 2.83 -1.62 24.81
CA GLU A 215 1.49 -1.29 25.32
C GLU A 215 0.67 -0.54 24.27
N PHE A 216 0.46 -1.16 23.10
CA PHE A 216 -0.36 -0.64 22.00
C PHE A 216 -1.21 -1.74 21.35
N TYR A 217 -2.14 -1.36 20.48
CA TYR A 217 -3.06 -2.30 19.83
C TYR A 217 -2.81 -2.33 18.32
N ARG A 218 -3.14 -3.45 17.67
CA ARG A 218 -3.06 -3.60 16.22
C ARG A 218 -4.41 -4.00 15.65
N VAL A 219 -4.76 -3.38 14.54
CA VAL A 219 -5.88 -3.81 13.68
C VAL A 219 -5.27 -4.37 12.40
N HIS A 220 -5.33 -5.70 12.24
CA HIS A 220 -4.84 -6.36 11.04
C HIS A 220 -5.91 -6.47 9.97
N TYR A 221 -5.50 -6.43 8.70
CA TYR A 221 -6.39 -6.59 7.55
C TYR A 221 -7.18 -7.91 7.61
N SER A 222 -6.56 -8.98 8.10
CA SER A 222 -7.23 -10.20 8.57
C SER A 222 -6.32 -11.03 9.46
N ARG A 223 -6.83 -12.17 9.96
CA ARG A 223 -6.01 -13.18 10.65
C ARG A 223 -4.84 -13.69 9.80
N THR A 224 -5.05 -13.85 8.49
CA THR A 224 -4.02 -14.34 7.55
C THR A 224 -3.13 -13.21 7.04
N ASN A 225 -3.71 -12.04 6.76
CA ASN A 225 -2.99 -10.90 6.21
C ASN A 225 -2.67 -9.87 7.30
N ARG A 226 -1.41 -9.88 7.73
CA ARG A 226 -0.94 -9.13 8.91
C ARG A 226 -0.50 -7.68 8.61
N LEU A 227 -0.88 -7.11 7.45
CA LEU A 227 -0.85 -5.65 7.26
C LEU A 227 -1.76 -4.99 8.29
N HIS A 228 -1.32 -3.88 8.89
CA HIS A 228 -1.97 -3.38 10.10
C HIS A 228 -2.02 -1.87 10.21
N VAL A 229 -2.92 -1.43 11.09
CA VAL A 229 -2.93 -0.12 11.71
C VAL A 229 -2.51 -0.31 13.18
N ASP A 230 -1.47 0.38 13.61
CA ASP A 230 -1.04 0.47 15.00
C ASP A 230 -1.81 1.61 15.70
N LEU A 231 -2.36 1.29 16.88
CA LEU A 231 -3.15 2.20 17.71
C LEU A 231 -2.41 2.46 19.02
N TRP A 232 -1.87 3.67 19.16
CA TRP A 232 -0.99 4.10 20.24
C TRP A 232 -1.78 4.80 21.36
N PRO A 233 -1.98 4.17 22.53
CA PRO A 233 -2.69 4.80 23.64
C PRO A 233 -1.78 5.79 24.39
N PHE A 234 -2.17 7.06 24.41
CA PHE A 234 -1.52 8.11 25.18
C PHE A 234 -2.36 8.52 26.39
N TYR A 235 -1.70 8.92 27.47
CA TYR A 235 -2.36 9.52 28.63
C TYR A 235 -1.65 10.81 29.03
N VAL A 236 -2.39 11.70 29.68
CA VAL A 236 -1.90 13.02 30.10
C VAL A 236 -1.33 12.90 31.50
N ARG A 237 -0.05 13.27 31.69
CA ARG A 237 0.56 13.42 33.03
C ARG A 237 0.32 14.84 33.58
N PRO A 238 0.47 15.03 34.91
CA PRO A 238 0.47 16.36 35.50
C PRO A 238 1.42 17.29 34.75
N GLY A 239 0.93 18.47 34.35
CA GLY A 239 1.64 19.39 33.48
C GLY A 239 1.21 19.36 32.00
N GLY A 240 0.24 18.52 31.62
CA GLY A 240 -0.35 18.55 30.28
C GLY A 240 0.52 17.91 29.21
N VAL A 241 1.37 16.96 29.59
CA VAL A 241 2.25 16.22 28.66
C VAL A 241 1.61 14.87 28.33
N MET A 242 1.43 14.61 27.03
CA MET A 242 1.05 13.30 26.51
C MET A 242 2.24 12.36 26.54
N THR A 243 2.02 11.18 27.12
CA THR A 243 3.02 10.12 27.25
C THR A 243 2.36 8.75 27.07
N LYS A 244 3.17 7.70 27.01
CA LYS A 244 2.75 6.30 26.96
C LYS A 244 3.70 5.42 27.77
N GLU A 245 3.31 4.18 28.02
CA GLU A 245 4.06 3.24 28.87
C GLU A 245 5.31 2.68 28.20
N THR A 246 5.29 2.53 26.87
CA THR A 246 6.37 1.86 26.12
C THR A 246 6.80 2.66 24.90
N TRP A 247 8.11 2.78 24.71
CA TRP A 247 8.75 3.52 23.62
C TRP A 247 9.62 2.58 22.79
N LEU A 248 9.53 2.69 21.47
CA LEU A 248 10.22 1.79 20.52
C LEU A 248 11.57 2.33 20.02
N GLY A 249 12.04 3.45 20.57
CA GLY A 249 13.36 4.01 20.26
C GLY A 249 13.47 4.70 18.89
N HIS A 250 12.35 4.91 18.19
CA HIS A 250 12.32 5.73 17.00
C HIS A 250 12.40 7.22 17.35
N ARG A 251 13.03 8.04 16.51
CA ARG A 251 13.19 9.50 16.73
C ARG A 251 11.86 10.21 16.98
N GLN A 252 10.81 9.81 16.27
CA GLN A 252 9.47 10.39 16.34
C GLN A 252 8.64 9.92 17.54
N ASP A 253 9.12 8.88 18.23
CA ASP A 253 8.43 8.27 19.36
C ASP A 253 8.80 9.02 20.64
N VAL A 254 8.24 10.23 20.76
CA VAL A 254 8.50 11.19 21.84
C VAL A 254 7.20 11.68 22.48
N GLU A 255 7.33 12.15 23.71
CA GLU A 255 6.29 12.89 24.42
C GLU A 255 6.01 14.24 23.76
N PHE A 256 4.80 14.76 23.95
CA PHE A 256 4.39 16.05 23.37
C PHE A 256 3.34 16.74 24.24
N PRO A 257 3.17 18.07 24.13
CA PRO A 257 2.10 18.77 24.83
C PRO A 257 0.70 18.33 24.38
N GLU A 258 -0.20 18.04 25.32
CA GLU A 258 -1.59 17.64 25.05
C GLU A 258 -2.33 18.64 24.15
N GLU A 259 -2.04 19.94 24.31
CA GLU A 259 -2.69 21.01 23.55
C GLU A 259 -2.58 20.83 22.02
N LEU A 260 -1.54 20.15 21.54
CA LEU A 260 -1.35 19.87 20.11
C LEU A 260 -2.43 18.93 19.54
N VAL A 261 -2.99 18.07 20.39
CA VAL A 261 -4.00 17.06 20.01
C VAL A 261 -5.34 17.26 20.74
N ARG A 262 -5.45 18.22 21.66
CA ARG A 262 -6.69 18.55 22.36
C ARG A 262 -7.76 19.04 21.39
N SER A 263 -7.39 20.04 20.58
CA SER A 263 -8.13 20.42 19.38
C SER A 263 -7.59 19.63 18.20
N ARG A 264 -8.48 19.03 17.42
CA ARG A 264 -8.13 18.27 16.22
C ARG A 264 -8.76 18.92 15.00
N ARG A 265 -8.15 18.73 13.84
CA ARG A 265 -8.72 19.06 12.54
C ARG A 265 -8.92 17.78 11.74
N VAL A 266 -9.65 17.88 10.64
CA VAL A 266 -9.81 16.79 9.68
C VAL A 266 -8.86 16.99 8.51
N LEU A 267 -8.22 15.91 8.06
CA LEU A 267 -7.41 15.84 6.84
C LEU A 267 -7.91 14.71 5.93
N GLY A 268 -7.71 14.87 4.62
CA GLY A 268 -7.85 13.75 3.69
C GLY A 268 -6.71 12.75 3.89
N PHE A 269 -7.05 11.47 4.04
CA PHE A 269 -6.07 10.39 4.18
C PHE A 269 -6.63 9.07 3.66
N ALA A 270 -5.83 8.33 2.88
CA ALA A 270 -6.17 6.98 2.42
C ALA A 270 -7.53 6.89 1.67
N GLY A 271 -7.91 7.96 0.96
CA GLY A 271 -9.19 8.06 0.23
C GLY A 271 -10.42 8.29 1.12
N GLY A 272 -10.23 8.64 2.39
CA GLY A 272 -11.27 9.10 3.31
C GLY A 272 -10.81 10.33 4.08
N GLU A 273 -11.45 10.57 5.23
CA GLU A 273 -11.10 11.64 6.17
C GLU A 273 -10.58 11.03 7.47
N ALA A 274 -9.67 11.73 8.15
CA ALA A 274 -9.19 11.33 9.47
C ALA A 274 -8.84 12.54 10.34
N ALA A 275 -9.03 12.39 11.65
CA ALA A 275 -8.59 13.37 12.63
C ALA A 275 -7.06 13.51 12.66
N ALA A 276 -6.58 14.73 12.83
CA ALA A 276 -5.16 15.07 12.92
C ALA A 276 -4.93 16.16 13.99
N PRO A 277 -3.70 16.32 14.50
CA PRO A 277 -3.33 17.44 15.37
C PRO A 277 -3.72 18.80 14.75
N ARG A 278 -4.03 19.80 15.58
CA ARG A 278 -4.49 21.13 15.09
C ARG A 278 -3.50 21.79 14.12
N ASP A 279 -2.22 21.68 14.44
CA ASP A 279 -1.10 22.07 13.58
C ASP A 279 -0.29 20.81 13.19
N PRO A 280 -0.69 20.12 12.11
CA PRO A 280 0.00 18.91 11.65
C PRO A 280 1.47 19.15 11.33
N ARG A 281 1.80 20.32 10.77
CA ARG A 281 3.17 20.61 10.32
C ARG A 281 4.08 20.85 11.51
N GLY A 282 3.67 21.69 12.47
CA GLY A 282 4.42 21.88 13.71
C GLY A 282 4.57 20.60 14.52
N PHE A 283 3.52 19.76 14.57
CA PHE A 283 3.58 18.45 15.23
C PHE A 283 4.57 17.49 14.57
N LEU A 284 4.60 17.44 13.24
CA LEU A 284 5.57 16.65 12.48
C LEU A 284 7.00 17.16 12.65
N GLU A 285 7.22 18.48 12.61
CA GLU A 285 8.55 19.07 12.79
C GLU A 285 9.09 18.85 14.21
N LEU A 286 8.23 18.85 15.23
CA LEU A 286 8.59 18.45 16.59
C LEU A 286 9.13 17.00 16.65
N LYS A 287 8.46 16.08 15.95
CA LYS A 287 8.76 14.64 16.01
C LYS A 287 9.90 14.20 15.10
N PHE A 288 9.93 14.70 13.87
CA PHE A 288 10.88 14.26 12.85
C PHE A 288 12.01 15.27 12.61
N GLY A 289 11.75 16.55 12.85
CA GLY A 289 12.66 17.66 12.55
C GLY A 289 12.09 18.61 11.48
N VAL A 290 12.63 19.83 11.47
CA VAL A 290 12.23 20.90 10.55
C VAL A 290 12.40 20.47 9.10
N GLY A 291 11.41 20.78 8.26
CA GLY A 291 11.45 20.45 6.83
C GLY A 291 11.18 18.99 6.50
N VAL A 292 10.73 18.17 7.46
CA VAL A 292 10.38 16.78 7.19
C VAL A 292 9.35 16.67 6.07
N VAL A 293 8.35 17.56 5.99
CA VAL A 293 7.28 17.47 4.98
C VAL A 293 7.86 17.55 3.56
N GLU A 294 8.80 18.46 3.33
CA GLU A 294 9.38 18.74 2.00
C GLU A 294 10.53 17.80 1.61
N ASN A 295 11.16 17.15 2.59
CA ASN A 295 12.35 16.31 2.38
C ASN A 295 12.05 14.84 2.71
N PRO A 296 11.48 14.06 1.76
CA PRO A 296 11.18 12.66 1.98
C PRO A 296 12.45 11.81 2.12
N GLN A 297 12.40 10.84 3.03
CA GLN A 297 13.47 9.87 3.26
C GLN A 297 12.87 8.48 3.46
N TYR A 298 13.65 7.45 3.15
CA TYR A 298 13.31 6.08 3.54
C TYR A 298 13.46 5.88 5.05
N PRO A 299 12.81 4.83 5.62
CA PRO A 299 12.85 4.58 7.06
C PRO A 299 14.27 4.40 7.62
N ASN A 300 15.20 3.87 6.81
CA ASN A 300 16.59 3.69 7.18
C ASN A 300 17.55 4.11 6.05
N PRO A 301 17.90 5.42 5.98
CA PRO A 301 18.78 5.96 4.94
C PRO A 301 20.20 5.40 4.95
N GLU A 302 20.66 4.81 6.07
CA GLU A 302 21.98 4.16 6.14
C GLU A 302 22.00 2.82 5.39
N VAL A 303 20.84 2.17 5.25
CA VAL A 303 20.70 0.89 4.53
C VAL A 303 20.38 1.10 3.06
N ARG A 304 19.48 2.05 2.76
CA ARG A 304 19.10 2.41 1.38
C ARG A 304 18.61 3.85 1.34
N ARG A 305 19.02 4.61 0.32
CA ARG A 305 18.63 6.01 0.16
C ARG A 305 17.58 6.17 -0.93
N LEU A 306 16.69 7.14 -0.76
CA LEU A 306 15.62 7.41 -1.74
C LEU A 306 16.19 7.91 -3.08
N GLU A 307 17.28 8.67 -3.02
CA GLU A 307 17.98 9.24 -4.18
C GLU A 307 18.52 8.15 -5.12
N GLU A 308 18.85 6.97 -4.59
CA GLU A 308 19.34 5.83 -5.35
C GLU A 308 18.23 5.23 -6.24
N ASP A 309 16.96 5.38 -5.86
CA ASP A 309 15.81 4.86 -6.60
C ASP A 309 15.14 5.91 -7.50
N LEU A 310 15.29 7.19 -7.20
CA LEU A 310 14.74 8.29 -8.01
C LEU A 310 15.59 8.64 -9.23
N GLY A 311 16.71 7.94 -9.44
CA GLY A 311 17.64 8.24 -10.53
C GLY A 311 18.30 9.59 -10.30
N GLY A 312 19.09 9.72 -9.23
CA GLY A 312 20.10 10.76 -9.18
C GLY A 312 20.97 10.69 -10.45
N ASN A 313 21.19 11.83 -11.10
CA ASN A 313 22.10 11.98 -12.24
C ASN A 313 23.36 11.12 -12.13
#